data_AF-A0A843KDK8-F1
#
_entry.id   AF-A0A843KDK8-F1
#
_cell.length_a   1.000
_cell.length_b   1.000
_cell.length_c   1.000
_cell.angle_alpha   90.00
_cell.angle_beta   90.00
_cell.angle_gamma   90.00
#
_symmetry.space_group_name_H-M   'P 1'
#
loop_
_entity.id
_entity.type
_entity.pdbx_description
1 polymer ?
#
loop_
_entity_poly.entity_id
_entity_poly.type
_entity_poly.pdbx_seq_one_letter_code
_entity_poly.pdbx_strand_id
1 'polypeptide(L)'
;MRVIHIAGVSGSGKTTFIRALLPLLNRKGTTAVVKHLAHHHYILESDKDTTHFFHGGALASAGSDPEKTVLVLRDTALSHIMSILSSIGTKYMLIEGWKTLPFPKITIGALPGAEGVVLSDPTAELVLESLEKFPHYHSLQGLSLEVQDSDQQGVLLAGKFPVHAKGDDTDSRREFYLRFSPILDEITREAGSSPGDVRVGLHLHQGLLFGGEDAILMAVGSQSPHTAIRVFSSIQERLFPVAGGGKIS
;
A
#
# COMPACT_ATOMS: atom_id res chain seq x y z
N MET A 1 -0.63 2.25 -4.11
CA MET A 1 0.13 1.04 -4.54
C MET A 1 -0.78 -0.18 -4.57
N ARG A 2 -0.87 -0.92 -5.68
CA ARG A 2 -1.70 -2.13 -5.76
C ARG A 2 -0.94 -3.36 -5.29
N VAL A 3 -1.54 -4.15 -4.41
CA VAL A 3 -0.87 -5.26 -3.72
C VAL A 3 -1.35 -6.60 -4.26
N ILE A 4 -0.46 -7.33 -4.95
CA ILE A 4 -0.75 -8.60 -5.61
C ILE A 4 -0.01 -9.71 -4.86
N HIS A 5 -0.75 -10.52 -4.11
CA HIS A 5 -0.18 -11.62 -3.32
C HIS A 5 -0.13 -12.91 -4.13
N ILE A 6 1.05 -13.53 -4.21
CA ILE A 6 1.28 -14.77 -4.97
C ILE A 6 1.73 -15.85 -3.99
N ALA A 7 0.87 -16.85 -3.80
CA ALA A 7 1.02 -17.92 -2.84
C ALA A 7 1.07 -19.29 -3.53
N GLY A 8 1.69 -20.26 -2.85
CA GLY A 8 1.91 -21.61 -3.39
C GLY A 8 3.01 -22.33 -2.64
N VAL A 9 3.01 -23.66 -2.65
CA VAL A 9 4.04 -24.49 -2.00
C VAL A 9 5.44 -24.21 -2.56
N SER A 10 6.51 -24.60 -1.85
CA SER A 10 7.87 -24.45 -2.40
C SER A 10 7.98 -25.23 -3.72
N GLY A 11 8.69 -24.68 -4.71
CA GLY A 11 8.84 -25.33 -6.02
C GLY A 11 7.64 -25.25 -6.97
N SER A 12 6.51 -24.65 -6.58
CA SER A 12 5.30 -24.52 -7.42
C SER A 12 5.46 -23.69 -8.71
N GLY A 13 6.56 -22.94 -8.87
CA GLY A 13 6.74 -22.05 -10.02
C GLY A 13 6.37 -20.58 -9.78
N LYS A 14 6.07 -20.17 -8.54
CA LYS A 14 5.81 -18.74 -8.19
C LYS A 14 6.84 -17.76 -8.75
N THR A 15 8.13 -18.04 -8.57
CA THR A 15 9.19 -17.15 -9.05
C THR A 15 9.21 -17.09 -10.57
N THR A 16 8.92 -18.20 -11.27
CA THR A 16 8.76 -18.22 -12.72
C THR A 16 7.58 -17.35 -13.15
N PHE A 17 6.44 -17.49 -12.46
CA PHE A 17 5.25 -16.67 -12.72
C PHE A 17 5.51 -15.17 -12.48
N ILE A 18 6.14 -14.80 -11.36
CA ILE A 18 6.51 -13.41 -11.05
C ILE A 18 7.44 -12.84 -12.13
N ARG A 19 8.43 -13.62 -12.60
CA ARG A 19 9.33 -13.19 -13.67
C ARG A 19 8.60 -12.94 -15.00
N ALA A 20 7.51 -13.65 -15.27
CA ALA A 20 6.68 -13.42 -16.45
C ALA A 20 5.77 -12.19 -16.28
N LEU A 21 5.21 -11.97 -15.08
CA LEU A 21 4.29 -10.86 -14.79
C LEU A 21 5.00 -9.51 -14.65
N LEU A 22 6.19 -9.49 -14.05
CA LEU A 22 6.93 -8.26 -13.71
C LEU A 22 7.17 -7.32 -14.90
N PRO A 23 7.63 -7.79 -16.09
CA PRO A 23 7.77 -6.92 -17.26
C PRO A 23 6.45 -6.33 -17.76
N LEU A 24 5.33 -7.04 -17.58
CA LEU A 24 4.01 -6.56 -18.01
C LEU A 24 3.53 -5.42 -17.10
N LEU A 25 3.73 -5.56 -15.78
CA LEU A 25 3.38 -4.53 -14.80
C LEU A 25 4.29 -3.29 -14.90
N ASN A 26 5.59 -3.48 -15.14
CA ASN A 26 6.54 -2.39 -15.31
C ASN A 26 6.19 -1.46 -16.47
N ARG A 27 5.51 -1.96 -17.51
CA ARG A 27 4.98 -1.10 -18.59
C ARG A 27 3.82 -0.20 -18.16
N LYS A 28 3.17 -0.51 -17.04
CA LYS A 28 2.05 0.26 -16.47
C LYS A 28 2.44 1.10 -15.25
N GLY A 29 3.62 0.89 -14.68
CA GLY A 29 4.12 1.67 -13.55
C GLY A 29 5.17 0.93 -12.72
N THR A 30 5.83 1.66 -11.83
CA THR A 30 6.88 1.15 -10.95
C THR A 30 6.40 -0.06 -10.15
N THR A 31 7.09 -1.19 -10.28
CA THR A 31 6.73 -2.45 -9.61
C THR A 31 7.82 -2.87 -8.64
N ALA A 32 7.45 -3.14 -7.39
CA ALA A 32 8.30 -3.73 -6.37
C ALA A 32 7.95 -5.21 -6.17
N VAL A 33 8.91 -6.01 -5.74
CA VAL A 33 8.72 -7.41 -5.37
C VAL A 33 9.26 -7.62 -3.96
N VAL A 34 8.47 -8.23 -3.10
CA VAL A 34 8.86 -8.59 -1.73
C VAL A 34 8.70 -10.08 -1.56
N LYS A 35 9.74 -10.73 -1.03
CA LYS A 35 9.76 -12.18 -0.81
C LYS A 35 9.94 -12.50 0.67
N HIS A 36 9.10 -13.37 1.19
CA HIS A 36 9.30 -13.99 2.49
C HIS A 36 10.27 -15.17 2.37
N LEU A 37 11.39 -15.09 3.10
CA LEU A 37 12.41 -16.14 3.10
C LEU A 37 12.09 -17.32 4.05
N ALA A 38 10.99 -17.24 4.81
CA ALA A 38 10.57 -18.25 5.78
C ALA A 38 11.70 -18.62 6.75
N HIS A 39 12.28 -19.82 6.61
CA HIS A 39 13.36 -20.30 7.49
C HIS A 39 14.77 -19.95 6.99
N HIS A 40 14.89 -19.26 5.86
CA HIS A 40 16.18 -18.81 5.32
C HIS A 40 16.49 -17.39 5.78
N HIS A 41 17.76 -17.13 6.07
CA HIS A 41 18.25 -15.80 6.38
C HIS A 41 18.62 -15.04 5.10
N TYR A 42 18.41 -13.73 5.11
CA TYR A 42 18.97 -12.84 4.10
C TYR A 42 20.46 -12.64 4.43
N ILE A 43 21.34 -13.07 3.53
CA ILE A 43 22.79 -13.01 3.76
C ILE A 43 23.30 -11.63 3.34
N LEU A 44 23.98 -10.94 4.26
CA LEU A 44 24.75 -9.73 3.96
C LEU A 44 26.18 -10.14 3.61
N GLU A 45 26.79 -9.46 2.65
CA GLU A 45 28.21 -9.66 2.32
C GLU A 45 29.07 -9.35 3.56
N SER A 46 29.98 -10.25 3.90
CA SER A 46 30.87 -10.06 5.05
C SER A 46 31.86 -8.92 4.78
N ASP A 47 32.38 -8.34 5.87
CA ASP A 47 33.51 -7.40 5.83
C ASP A 47 33.26 -6.10 5.03
N LYS A 48 31.99 -5.73 4.85
CA LYS A 48 31.59 -4.39 4.38
C LYS A 48 31.29 -3.49 5.57
N ASP A 49 31.60 -2.21 5.43
CA ASP A 49 31.27 -1.18 6.42
C ASP A 49 29.78 -1.19 6.76
N THR A 50 28.91 -1.32 5.75
CA THR A 50 27.46 -1.39 5.95
C THR A 50 27.05 -2.61 6.78
N THR A 51 27.69 -3.76 6.59
CA THR A 51 27.47 -4.97 7.40
C THR A 51 27.97 -4.78 8.83
N HIS A 52 29.14 -4.16 9.01
CA HIS A 52 29.67 -3.84 10.34
C HIS A 52 28.77 -2.86 11.10
N PHE A 53 28.27 -1.81 10.45
CA PHE A 53 27.33 -0.87 11.08
C PHE A 53 26.03 -1.58 11.51
N PHE A 54 25.49 -2.45 10.64
CA PHE A 54 24.30 -3.22 10.98
C PHE A 54 24.57 -4.12 12.19
N HIS A 55 25.60 -4.96 12.16
CA HIS A 55 25.96 -5.84 13.29
C HIS A 55 26.35 -5.08 14.56
N GLY A 56 26.91 -3.88 14.43
CA GLY A 56 27.23 -2.97 15.53
C GLY A 56 26.02 -2.34 16.22
N GLY A 57 24.80 -2.61 15.75
CA GLY A 57 23.55 -2.21 16.41
C GLY A 57 22.79 -1.08 15.73
N ALA A 58 23.22 -0.62 14.55
CA ALA A 58 22.44 0.35 13.79
C ALA A 58 21.03 -0.21 13.50
N LEU A 59 20.02 0.64 13.65
CA LEU A 59 18.63 0.31 13.28
C LEU A 59 18.51 0.01 11.78
N ALA A 60 19.25 0.80 10.99
CA ALA A 60 19.31 0.73 9.55
C ALA A 60 20.77 0.87 9.08
N SER A 61 21.10 0.18 8.00
CA SER A 61 22.37 0.37 7.29
C SER A 61 22.08 0.45 5.80
N ALA A 62 22.68 1.43 5.13
CA ALA A 62 22.44 1.67 3.71
C ALA A 62 23.74 1.93 2.96
N GLY A 63 23.80 1.43 1.73
CA GLY A 63 24.83 1.76 0.75
C GLY A 63 24.17 2.12 -0.58
N SER A 64 24.77 3.03 -1.33
CA SER A 64 24.30 3.38 -2.67
C SER A 64 25.49 3.51 -3.62
N ASP A 65 25.28 3.08 -4.85
CA ASP A 65 26.22 3.18 -5.97
C ASP A 65 25.47 3.76 -7.20
N PRO A 66 26.13 3.93 -8.36
CA PRO A 66 25.46 4.46 -9.56
C PRO A 66 24.33 3.59 -10.13
N GLU A 67 24.24 2.32 -9.75
CA GLU A 67 23.24 1.37 -10.25
C GLU A 67 22.08 1.17 -9.26
N LYS A 68 22.35 1.21 -7.95
CA LYS A 68 21.39 0.78 -6.93
C LYS A 68 21.66 1.29 -5.54
N THR A 69 20.62 1.20 -4.71
CA THR A 69 20.68 1.34 -3.26
C THR A 69 20.37 -0.01 -2.60
N VAL A 70 21.13 -0.34 -1.55
CA VAL A 70 20.84 -1.45 -0.64
C VAL A 70 20.52 -0.87 0.73
N LEU A 71 19.34 -1.19 1.25
CA LEU A 71 18.91 -0.80 2.59
C LEU A 71 18.59 -2.05 3.41
N VAL A 72 19.23 -2.17 4.57
CA VAL A 72 18.98 -3.23 5.55
C VAL A 72 18.36 -2.59 6.79
N LEU A 73 17.22 -3.13 7.22
CA LEU A 73 16.47 -2.68 8.39
C LEU A 73 16.35 -3.82 9.40
N ARG A 74 16.39 -3.51 10.70
CA ARG A 74 16.08 -4.48 11.76
C ARG A 74 14.58 -4.79 11.89
N ASP A 75 13.77 -4.10 11.10
CA ASP A 75 12.33 -4.27 11.06
C ASP A 75 11.93 -5.35 10.05
N THR A 76 11.15 -6.34 10.51
CA THR A 76 10.74 -7.49 9.70
C THR A 76 9.26 -7.46 9.35
N ALA A 77 8.51 -6.44 9.81
CA ALA A 77 7.09 -6.37 9.57
C ALA A 77 6.79 -6.02 8.10
N LEU A 78 5.96 -6.84 7.45
CA LEU A 78 5.54 -6.59 6.07
C LEU A 78 4.85 -5.22 5.93
N SER A 79 4.08 -4.80 6.93
CA SER A 79 3.41 -3.49 6.98
C SER A 79 4.39 -2.32 6.83
N HIS A 80 5.58 -2.43 7.43
CA HIS A 80 6.62 -1.41 7.33
C HIS A 80 7.32 -1.42 5.97
N ILE A 81 7.59 -2.61 5.41
CA ILE A 81 8.10 -2.74 4.03
C ILE A 81 7.11 -2.09 3.04
N MET A 82 5.81 -2.37 3.20
CA MET A 82 4.75 -1.78 2.37
C MET A 82 4.72 -0.25 2.48
N SER A 83 4.88 0.28 3.70
CA SER A 83 4.96 1.74 3.94
C SER A 83 6.13 2.38 3.19
N ILE A 84 7.31 1.76 3.24
CA ILE A 84 8.51 2.24 2.53
C ILE A 84 8.26 2.22 1.02
N LEU A 85 7.81 1.08 0.48
CA LEU A 85 7.57 0.91 -0.96
C LEU A 85 6.51 1.88 -1.48
N SER A 86 5.43 2.09 -0.72
CA SER A 86 4.42 3.09 -1.06
C SER A 86 4.99 4.50 -1.05
N SER A 87 5.87 4.83 -0.10
CA SER A 87 6.44 6.17 0.08
C SER A 87 7.45 6.56 -1.01
N ILE A 88 7.97 5.58 -1.76
CA ILE A 88 8.84 5.82 -2.93
C ILE A 88 8.08 5.79 -4.26
N GLY A 89 6.74 5.85 -4.23
CA GLY A 89 5.92 5.95 -5.44
C GLY A 89 5.67 4.62 -6.17
N THR A 90 5.84 3.48 -5.50
CA THR A 90 5.55 2.16 -6.09
C THR A 90 4.07 2.06 -6.50
N LYS A 91 3.82 1.67 -7.75
CA LYS A 91 2.46 1.48 -8.28
C LYS A 91 1.96 0.06 -8.08
N TYR A 92 2.83 -0.94 -8.17
CA TYR A 92 2.48 -2.34 -7.98
C TYR A 92 3.45 -3.01 -7.01
N MET A 93 2.95 -3.84 -6.11
CA MET A 93 3.76 -4.66 -5.23
C MET A 93 3.38 -6.12 -5.39
N LEU A 94 4.34 -6.95 -5.77
CA LEU A 94 4.21 -8.40 -5.79
C LEU A 94 4.71 -8.97 -4.48
N ILE A 95 3.88 -9.77 -3.80
CA ILE A 95 4.25 -10.47 -2.57
C ILE A 95 4.46 -11.95 -2.90
N GLU A 96 5.66 -12.47 -2.73
CA GLU A 96 5.96 -13.90 -2.76
C GLU A 96 6.08 -14.44 -1.33
N GLY A 97 5.20 -15.36 -0.93
CA GLY A 97 5.28 -16.00 0.39
C GLY A 97 4.11 -15.62 1.31
N TRP A 98 4.36 -15.40 2.61
CA TRP A 98 3.33 -15.06 3.63
C TRP A 98 1.95 -15.71 3.43
N LYS A 99 1.92 -17.04 3.26
CA LYS A 99 0.74 -17.77 2.75
C LYS A 99 -0.51 -17.61 3.61
N THR A 100 -0.33 -17.35 4.90
CA THR A 100 -1.39 -17.21 5.92
C THR A 100 -1.96 -15.80 6.01
N LEU A 101 -1.39 -14.81 5.30
CA LEU A 101 -1.93 -13.46 5.35
C LEU A 101 -3.27 -13.37 4.59
N PRO A 102 -4.21 -12.54 5.06
CA PRO A 102 -5.57 -12.47 4.53
C PRO A 102 -5.69 -11.72 3.19
N PHE A 103 -4.56 -11.38 2.55
CA PHE A 103 -4.59 -10.68 1.26
C PHE A 103 -5.33 -11.49 0.18
N PRO A 104 -6.10 -10.81 -0.71
CA PRO A 104 -6.53 -11.37 -1.98
C PRO A 104 -5.31 -11.90 -2.74
N LYS A 105 -5.30 -13.20 -3.02
CA LYS A 105 -4.10 -13.89 -3.50
C LYS A 105 -4.33 -14.74 -4.75
N ILE A 106 -3.30 -14.80 -5.57
CA ILE A 106 -3.13 -15.73 -6.67
C ILE A 106 -2.49 -17.00 -6.11
N THR A 107 -3.06 -18.17 -6.39
CA THR A 107 -2.41 -19.45 -6.10
C THR A 107 -1.71 -19.99 -7.33
N ILE A 108 -0.44 -20.38 -7.17
CA ILE A 108 0.30 -21.16 -8.16
C ILE A 108 0.49 -22.57 -7.61
N GLY A 109 -0.08 -23.54 -8.32
CA GLY A 109 -0.25 -24.92 -7.89
C GLY A 109 -1.23 -25.08 -6.72
N ALA A 110 -1.38 -26.33 -6.27
CA ALA A 110 -2.23 -26.64 -5.13
C ALA A 110 -1.71 -26.00 -3.84
N LEU A 111 -2.60 -25.28 -3.15
CA LEU A 111 -2.36 -24.74 -1.81
C LEU A 111 -3.58 -25.03 -0.93
N PRO A 112 -3.65 -26.21 -0.31
CA PRO A 112 -4.77 -26.60 0.54
C PRO A 112 -4.97 -25.61 1.70
N GLY A 113 -6.22 -25.26 1.99
CA GLY A 113 -6.56 -24.33 3.07
C GLY A 113 -6.23 -22.85 2.78
N ALA A 114 -5.90 -22.50 1.53
CA ALA A 114 -5.71 -21.11 1.16
C ALA A 114 -7.05 -20.35 1.19
N GLU A 115 -7.10 -19.28 1.97
CA GLU A 115 -8.22 -18.35 1.99
C GLU A 115 -7.95 -17.15 1.06
N GLY A 116 -9.02 -16.46 0.63
CA GLY A 116 -8.89 -15.24 -0.18
C GLY A 116 -8.28 -15.46 -1.57
N VAL A 117 -8.40 -16.66 -2.13
CA VAL A 117 -7.92 -16.96 -3.49
C VAL A 117 -8.82 -16.27 -4.51
N VAL A 118 -8.26 -15.35 -5.29
CA VAL A 118 -8.98 -14.61 -6.35
C VAL A 118 -8.74 -15.17 -7.75
N LEU A 119 -7.59 -15.82 -7.95
CA LEU A 119 -7.20 -16.48 -9.19
C LEU A 119 -6.37 -17.72 -8.87
N SER A 120 -6.60 -18.82 -9.59
CA SER A 120 -5.85 -20.06 -9.45
C SER A 120 -5.18 -20.42 -10.76
N ASP A 121 -3.85 -20.59 -10.70
CA ASP A 121 -2.98 -20.86 -11.85
C ASP A 121 -3.26 -19.95 -13.07
N PRO A 122 -3.39 -18.62 -12.89
CA PRO A 122 -3.71 -17.72 -14.01
C PRO A 122 -2.50 -17.55 -14.94
N THR A 123 -2.77 -17.07 -16.16
CA THR A 123 -1.74 -16.44 -16.99
C THR A 123 -1.40 -15.05 -16.45
N ALA A 124 -0.25 -14.50 -16.86
CA ALA A 124 0.14 -13.15 -16.45
C ALA A 124 -0.79 -12.08 -17.05
N GLU A 125 -1.33 -12.33 -18.24
CA GLU A 125 -2.31 -11.49 -18.93
C GLU A 125 -3.64 -11.44 -18.18
N LEU A 126 -4.13 -12.59 -17.69
CA LEU A 126 -5.36 -12.64 -16.91
C LEU A 126 -5.23 -11.82 -15.60
N VAL A 127 -4.04 -11.80 -15.00
CA VAL A 127 -3.78 -10.92 -13.84
C VAL A 127 -3.88 -9.45 -14.20
N LEU A 128 -3.36 -9.04 -15.37
CA LEU A 128 -3.48 -7.66 -15.83
C LEU A 128 -4.93 -7.24 -16.08
N GLU A 129 -5.76 -8.16 -16.55
CA GLU A 129 -7.19 -7.95 -16.79
C GLU A 129 -8.01 -7.96 -15.50
N SER A 130 -7.46 -8.49 -14.41
CA SER A 130 -8.12 -8.65 -13.11
C SER A 130 -7.50 -7.78 -12.01
N LEU A 131 -6.81 -6.70 -12.37
CA LEU A 131 -6.08 -5.87 -11.41
C LEU A 131 -6.99 -5.29 -10.33
N GLU A 132 -8.24 -4.98 -10.65
CA GLU A 132 -9.27 -4.46 -9.74
C GLU A 132 -9.60 -5.39 -8.56
N LYS A 133 -9.29 -6.69 -8.67
CA LYS A 133 -9.47 -7.67 -7.59
C LYS A 133 -8.46 -7.52 -6.46
N PHE A 134 -7.39 -6.74 -6.68
CA PHE A 134 -6.30 -6.57 -5.74
C PHE A 134 -6.40 -5.22 -5.01
N PRO A 135 -6.23 -5.20 -3.69
CA PRO A 135 -6.45 -4.00 -2.91
C PRO A 135 -5.35 -2.97 -3.14
N HIS A 136 -5.70 -1.72 -2.90
CA HIS A 136 -4.77 -0.61 -2.85
C HIS A 136 -4.26 -0.44 -1.41
N TYR A 137 -2.96 -0.21 -1.28
CA TYR A 137 -2.30 0.26 -0.08
C TYR A 137 -1.70 1.63 -0.35
N HIS A 138 -1.86 2.56 0.57
CA HIS A 138 -1.12 3.81 0.58
C HIS A 138 -0.54 4.06 1.97
N SER A 139 0.75 4.41 2.03
CA SER A 139 1.25 5.24 3.14
C SER A 139 0.75 6.67 2.95
N LEU A 140 0.78 7.49 4.01
CA LEU A 140 0.42 8.91 3.89
C LEU A 140 1.30 9.61 2.84
N GLN A 141 2.61 9.33 2.86
CA GLN A 141 3.55 9.86 1.87
C GLN A 141 3.26 9.35 0.45
N GLY A 142 2.91 8.07 0.30
CA GLY A 142 2.57 7.51 -1.00
C GLY A 142 1.31 8.13 -1.60
N LEU A 143 0.29 8.41 -0.77
CA LEU A 143 -0.90 9.14 -1.21
C LEU A 143 -0.57 10.59 -1.57
N SER A 144 0.27 11.26 -0.76
CA SER A 144 0.78 12.60 -1.03
C SER A 144 1.45 12.71 -2.39
N LEU A 145 2.30 11.73 -2.76
CA LEU A 145 2.95 11.70 -4.07
C LEU A 145 1.98 11.54 -5.24
N GLU A 146 0.78 10.99 -5.03
CA GLU A 146 -0.21 10.84 -6.10
C GLU A 146 -1.01 12.11 -6.36
N VAL A 147 -1.22 12.92 -5.32
CA VAL A 147 -1.91 14.20 -5.44
C VAL A 147 -0.95 15.35 -5.77
N GLN A 148 0.33 15.20 -5.42
CA GLN A 148 1.36 16.18 -5.73
C GLN A 148 1.71 16.10 -7.21
N ASP A 149 1.58 17.21 -7.92
CA ASP A 149 2.06 17.28 -9.30
C ASP A 149 3.59 17.43 -9.30
N SER A 150 4.30 16.60 -10.05
CA SER A 150 5.77 16.59 -10.06
C SER A 150 6.36 17.89 -10.63
N ASP A 151 5.57 18.62 -11.42
CA ASP A 151 6.06 19.70 -12.28
C ASP A 151 5.64 21.10 -11.79
N GLN A 152 4.90 21.22 -10.69
CA GLN A 152 4.28 22.49 -10.26
C GLN A 152 4.63 22.82 -8.80
N GLN A 153 5.13 24.04 -8.57
CA GLN A 153 5.27 24.58 -7.22
C GLN A 153 3.87 24.84 -6.63
N GLY A 154 3.47 24.04 -5.64
CA GLY A 154 2.17 24.16 -4.99
C GLY A 154 2.21 23.77 -3.51
N VAL A 155 1.06 23.86 -2.86
CA VAL A 155 0.87 23.44 -1.47
C VAL A 155 0.28 22.04 -1.43
N LEU A 156 0.84 21.21 -0.56
CA LEU A 156 0.33 19.89 -0.19
C LEU A 156 -0.07 19.91 1.27
N LEU A 157 -1.31 19.52 1.55
CA LEU A 157 -1.81 19.25 2.90
C LEU A 157 -2.16 17.77 3.01
N ALA A 158 -1.67 17.10 4.05
CA ALA A 158 -1.93 15.68 4.25
C ALA A 158 -2.24 15.39 5.73
N GLY A 159 -3.09 14.39 5.97
CA GLY A 159 -3.52 14.00 7.31
C GLY A 159 -3.90 12.52 7.41
N LYS A 160 -3.77 11.98 8.62
CA LYS A 160 -4.25 10.66 9.00
C LYS A 160 -5.35 10.82 10.06
N PHE A 161 -6.53 10.29 9.79
CA PHE A 161 -7.68 10.34 10.67
C PHE A 161 -7.97 8.93 11.18
N PRO A 162 -7.70 8.61 12.47
CA PRO A 162 -8.04 7.32 13.04
C PRO A 162 -9.53 7.02 12.88
N VAL A 163 -9.86 5.78 12.53
CA VAL A 163 -11.24 5.32 12.44
C VAL A 163 -11.43 4.12 13.35
N HIS A 164 -12.52 4.14 14.12
CA HIS A 164 -12.87 3.05 15.00
C HIS A 164 -13.97 2.23 14.32
N ALA A 165 -13.59 1.10 13.72
CA ALA A 165 -14.56 0.11 13.27
C ALA A 165 -15.33 -0.41 14.50
N LYS A 166 -16.65 -0.59 14.36
CA LYS A 166 -17.44 -1.26 15.40
C LYS A 166 -17.18 -2.76 15.29
N GLY A 167 -16.60 -3.35 16.33
CA GLY A 167 -16.28 -4.77 16.38
C GLY A 167 -14.86 -5.08 15.91
N ASP A 168 -14.21 -6.00 16.62
CA ASP A 168 -12.83 -6.43 16.33
C ASP A 168 -12.79 -7.67 15.41
N ASP A 169 -13.94 -8.25 15.06
CA ASP A 169 -14.00 -9.41 14.17
C ASP A 169 -13.87 -9.04 12.68
N THR A 170 -13.45 -10.01 11.87
CA THR A 170 -13.12 -9.81 10.45
C THR A 170 -14.34 -9.43 9.62
N ASP A 171 -15.52 -9.96 9.93
CA ASP A 171 -16.73 -9.76 9.13
C ASP A 171 -17.30 -8.36 9.37
N SER A 172 -17.38 -7.92 10.63
CA SER A 172 -17.80 -6.56 10.99
C SER A 172 -16.90 -5.50 10.35
N ARG A 173 -15.58 -5.72 10.35
CA ARG A 173 -14.61 -4.81 9.71
C ARG A 173 -14.74 -4.80 8.19
N ARG A 174 -14.98 -5.96 7.58
CA ARG A 174 -15.20 -6.08 6.13
C ARG A 174 -16.45 -5.33 5.70
N GLU A 175 -17.56 -5.50 6.42
CA GLU A 175 -18.81 -4.75 6.17
C GLU A 175 -18.57 -3.24 6.28
N PHE A 176 -17.85 -2.82 7.33
CA PHE A 176 -17.44 -1.43 7.52
C PHE A 176 -16.69 -0.88 6.29
N TYR A 177 -15.68 -1.60 5.78
CA TYR A 177 -14.91 -1.16 4.60
C TYR A 177 -15.76 -1.07 3.33
N LEU A 178 -16.60 -2.08 3.06
CA LEU A 178 -17.47 -2.10 1.88
C LEU A 178 -18.48 -0.95 1.89
N ARG A 179 -18.96 -0.57 3.07
CA ARG A 179 -19.86 0.57 3.24
C ARG A 179 -19.15 1.91 3.05
N PHE A 180 -17.91 2.03 3.51
CA PHE A 180 -17.20 3.33 3.53
C PHE A 180 -16.47 3.66 2.24
N SER A 181 -15.95 2.68 1.50
CA SER A 181 -15.21 2.93 0.27
C SER A 181 -15.98 3.82 -0.72
N PRO A 182 -17.27 3.52 -1.04
CA PRO A 182 -18.03 4.34 -1.99
C PRO A 182 -18.25 5.78 -1.50
N ILE A 183 -18.35 5.99 -0.20
CA ILE A 183 -18.52 7.33 0.40
C ILE A 183 -17.24 8.15 0.21
N LEU A 184 -16.06 7.54 0.44
CA LEU A 184 -14.79 8.22 0.25
C LEU A 184 -14.52 8.53 -1.22
N ASP A 185 -14.89 7.62 -2.13
CA ASP A 185 -14.77 7.83 -3.57
C ASP A 185 -15.61 9.03 -4.02
N GLU A 186 -16.84 9.14 -3.51
CA GLU A 186 -17.74 10.26 -3.81
C GLU A 186 -17.21 11.60 -3.27
N ILE A 187 -16.76 11.62 -2.01
CA ILE A 187 -16.14 12.82 -1.41
C ILE A 187 -14.93 13.27 -2.24
N THR A 188 -14.07 12.32 -2.63
CA THR A 188 -12.87 12.60 -3.43
C THR A 188 -13.25 13.21 -4.78
N ARG A 189 -14.23 12.63 -5.48
CA ARG A 189 -14.70 13.07 -6.79
C ARG A 189 -15.28 14.49 -6.75
N GLU A 190 -16.13 14.77 -5.77
CA GLU A 190 -16.72 16.10 -5.59
C GLU A 190 -15.67 17.15 -5.23
N ALA A 191 -14.77 16.83 -4.30
CA ALA A 191 -13.74 17.76 -3.86
C ALA A 191 -12.73 18.07 -4.98
N GLY A 192 -12.34 17.06 -5.76
CA GLY A 192 -11.49 17.22 -6.94
C GLY A 192 -12.13 18.01 -8.08
N SER A 193 -13.45 18.16 -8.09
CA SER A 193 -14.18 18.99 -9.06
C SER A 193 -14.24 20.47 -8.65
N SER A 194 -13.61 20.85 -7.52
CA SER A 194 -13.61 22.24 -7.05
C SER A 194 -12.81 23.15 -7.99
N PRO A 195 -13.22 24.42 -8.19
CA PRO A 195 -12.43 25.38 -8.95
C PRO A 195 -11.04 25.60 -8.35
N GLY A 196 -10.02 25.73 -9.22
CA GLY A 196 -8.68 26.18 -8.84
C GLY A 196 -7.58 25.11 -8.79
N ASP A 197 -7.53 24.22 -9.79
CA ASP A 197 -6.52 23.16 -9.98
C ASP A 197 -6.12 22.46 -8.67
N VAL A 198 -7.05 21.62 -8.19
CA VAL A 198 -6.89 20.86 -6.96
C VAL A 198 -6.92 19.37 -7.25
N ARG A 199 -6.02 18.63 -6.62
CA ARG A 199 -6.00 17.16 -6.60
C ARG A 199 -6.27 16.69 -5.18
N VAL A 200 -7.13 15.69 -5.07
CA VAL A 200 -7.58 15.14 -3.79
C VAL A 200 -7.35 13.63 -3.82
N GLY A 201 -6.84 13.11 -2.72
CA GLY A 201 -6.71 11.68 -2.46
C GLY A 201 -7.29 11.37 -1.09
N LEU A 202 -8.27 10.46 -1.06
CA LEU A 202 -8.72 9.81 0.17
C LEU A 202 -8.50 8.31 0.05
N HIS A 203 -8.02 7.70 1.13
CA HIS A 203 -7.79 6.27 1.17
C HIS A 203 -8.13 5.70 2.55
N LEU A 204 -8.93 4.64 2.58
CA LEU A 204 -9.19 3.89 3.81
C LEU A 204 -8.07 2.87 4.03
N HIS A 205 -7.18 3.16 4.97
CA HIS A 205 -6.16 2.23 5.42
C HIS A 205 -6.81 1.12 6.24
N GLN A 206 -6.73 -0.11 5.74
CA GLN A 206 -7.35 -1.30 6.34
C GLN A 206 -6.35 -2.02 7.25
N GLY A 207 -6.37 -1.69 8.54
CA GLY A 207 -5.46 -2.25 9.55
C GLY A 207 -5.52 -3.78 9.64
N LEU A 208 -6.69 -4.39 9.38
CA LEU A 208 -6.85 -5.84 9.35
C LEU A 208 -6.03 -6.51 8.24
N LEU A 209 -5.98 -5.90 7.05
CA LEU A 209 -5.25 -6.45 5.91
C LEU A 209 -3.78 -6.07 5.93
N PHE A 210 -3.49 -4.81 6.24
CA PHE A 210 -2.16 -4.23 6.07
C PHE A 210 -1.36 -4.12 7.37
N GLY A 211 -1.97 -4.42 8.51
CA GLY A 211 -1.41 -4.17 9.84
C GLY A 211 -1.59 -2.71 10.29
N GLY A 212 -1.60 -2.54 11.61
CA GLY A 212 -1.85 -1.25 12.26
C GLY A 212 -3.32 -0.96 12.48
N GLU A 213 -3.63 0.31 12.74
CA GLU A 213 -4.98 0.79 13.00
C GLU A 213 -5.69 1.22 11.71
N ASP A 214 -7.03 1.11 11.71
CA ASP A 214 -7.83 1.69 10.64
C ASP A 214 -7.73 3.20 10.65
N ALA A 215 -7.57 3.79 9.48
CA ALA A 215 -7.52 5.23 9.34
C ALA A 215 -7.95 5.68 7.95
N ILE A 216 -8.46 6.89 7.85
CA ILE A 216 -8.60 7.59 6.57
C ILE A 216 -7.32 8.40 6.37
N LEU A 217 -6.60 8.10 5.30
CA LEU A 217 -5.52 8.93 4.80
C LEU A 217 -6.09 9.94 3.84
N MET A 218 -5.59 11.16 3.95
CA MET A 218 -6.05 12.28 3.15
C MET A 218 -4.86 13.08 2.65
N ALA A 219 -4.90 13.46 1.38
CA ALA A 219 -3.96 14.40 0.80
C ALA A 219 -4.68 15.34 -0.17
N VAL A 220 -4.32 16.63 -0.13
CA VAL A 220 -4.86 17.67 -1.01
C VAL A 220 -3.69 18.48 -1.55
N GLY A 221 -3.50 18.45 -2.86
CA GLY A 221 -2.52 19.25 -3.58
C GLY A 221 -3.21 20.36 -4.37
N SER A 222 -2.68 21.59 -4.33
CA SER A 222 -3.16 22.69 -5.18
C SER A 222 -2.08 23.76 -5.34
N GLN A 223 -2.09 24.48 -6.46
CA GLN A 223 -1.20 25.62 -6.69
C GLN A 223 -1.52 26.80 -5.77
N SER A 224 -2.79 26.94 -5.36
CA SER A 224 -3.23 27.97 -4.42
C SER A 224 -3.27 27.43 -2.99
N PRO A 225 -2.51 28.01 -2.04
CA PRO A 225 -2.61 27.69 -0.62
C PRO A 225 -4.04 27.84 -0.09
N HIS A 226 -4.75 28.90 -0.52
CA HIS A 226 -6.12 29.16 -0.10
C HIS A 226 -7.07 28.05 -0.56
N THR A 227 -6.95 27.62 -1.82
CA THR A 227 -7.76 26.50 -2.34
C THR A 227 -7.44 25.20 -1.60
N ALA A 228 -6.16 24.90 -1.38
CA ALA A 228 -5.73 23.70 -0.65
C ALA A 228 -6.34 23.66 0.77
N ILE A 229 -6.21 24.75 1.54
CA ILE A 229 -6.75 24.85 2.89
C ILE A 229 -8.27 24.69 2.90
N ARG A 230 -8.98 25.44 2.03
CA ARG A 230 -10.45 25.39 1.96
C ARG A 230 -10.96 23.97 1.64
N VAL A 231 -10.38 23.32 0.64
CA VAL A 231 -10.77 21.97 0.22
C VAL A 231 -10.43 20.96 1.32
N PHE A 232 -9.25 21.09 1.93
CA PHE A 232 -8.85 20.23 3.05
C PHE A 232 -9.83 20.32 4.21
N SER A 233 -10.16 21.52 4.68
CA SER A 233 -11.13 21.72 5.77
C SER A 233 -12.52 21.19 5.41
N SER A 234 -12.99 21.45 4.18
CA SER A 234 -14.30 20.98 3.72
C SER A 234 -14.43 19.46 3.73
N ILE A 235 -13.39 18.74 3.33
CA ILE A 235 -13.37 17.27 3.39
C ILE A 235 -13.35 16.80 4.85
N GLN A 236 -12.53 17.40 5.71
CA GLN A 236 -12.46 17.02 7.13
C GLN A 236 -13.83 17.11 7.82
N GLU A 237 -14.58 18.19 7.59
CA GLU A 237 -15.94 18.37 8.12
C GLU A 237 -16.89 17.25 7.68
N ARG A 238 -16.76 16.77 6.43
CA ARG A 238 -17.56 15.66 5.89
C ARG A 238 -17.13 14.29 6.44
N LEU A 239 -15.85 14.13 6.78
CA LEU A 239 -15.32 12.92 7.38
C LEU A 239 -15.67 12.79 8.87
N PHE A 240 -15.89 13.91 9.58
CA PHE A 240 -16.12 13.90 11.03
C PHE A 240 -17.32 13.03 11.49
N PRO A 241 -18.52 13.12 10.87
CA PRO A 241 -19.67 12.26 11.22
C PRO A 241 -19.45 10.78 10.88
N VAL A 242 -18.46 10.51 10.02
CA VAL A 242 -18.19 9.23 9.38
C VAL A 242 -17.09 8.48 10.16
N ALA A 243 -16.06 9.17 10.64
CA ALA A 243 -14.98 8.62 11.45
C ALA A 243 -15.29 8.57 12.96
N GLY A 244 -16.15 9.47 13.45
CA GLY A 244 -16.55 9.54 14.85
C GLY A 244 -17.85 8.79 15.11
N GLY A 245 -17.81 7.72 15.90
CA GLY A 245 -19.01 7.16 16.56
C GLY A 245 -19.62 8.07 17.63
N GLY A 246 -19.38 9.38 17.58
CA GLY A 246 -19.84 10.37 18.55
C GLY A 246 -21.16 10.98 18.09
N LYS A 247 -22.23 10.74 18.86
CA LYS A 247 -23.36 11.68 18.89
C LYS A 247 -22.79 13.07 19.16
N ILE A 248 -23.09 14.03 18.29
CA ILE A 248 -23.08 15.43 18.69
C ILE A 248 -24.27 15.55 19.65
N SER A 249 -23.97 15.66 20.94
CA SER A 249 -24.93 16.11 21.96
C SER A 249 -25.26 17.57 21.75
#